data_AF-A0A7Z0TER5-F1
#
_entry.id   AF-A0A7Z0TER5-F1
#
_cell.length_a   1.000
_cell.length_b   1.000
_cell.length_c   1.000
_cell.angle_alpha   90.00
_cell.angle_beta   90.00
_cell.angle_gamma   90.00
#
_symmetry.space_group_name_H-M   'P 1'
#
loop_
_entity.id
_entity.type
_entity.pdbx_description
1 polymer ?
#
loop_
_entity_poly.entity_id
_entity_poly.type
_entity_poly.pdbx_seq_one_letter_code
_entity_poly.pdbx_strand_id
1 'polypeptide(L)'
;MSLRSLPLRAAAVPAAAALLLAGAAVPAAATGGTHHTEEIRQDLPVTAEDFRHGDCPTVPAGKDGWHFVLPGNATVFTELTVTFAPGGEQVVTAFGPPTGKHAYAVSEPGAELVSAVARTEGADVSYVNLSHTCPAATGGGDENPGEEPGGQRPGEEKPGEEQPGEEQPGEENPGGGDAGGQNPAEENPGEENPGEESPGDGT
;
A
#
# COMPACT_ATOMS: atom_id res chain seq x y z
N MET A 1 -69.29 35.29 44.63
CA MET A 1 -69.60 33.89 44.99
C MET A 1 -70.43 33.27 43.87
N SER A 2 -69.85 32.37 43.07
CA SER A 2 -70.54 31.18 42.55
C SER A 2 -69.53 30.31 41.80
N LEU A 3 -69.19 29.15 42.40
CA LEU A 3 -68.48 28.06 41.73
C LEU A 3 -69.48 27.26 40.88
N ARG A 4 -69.01 26.72 39.75
CA ARG A 4 -69.36 25.40 39.16
C ARG A 4 -68.55 25.25 37.86
N SER A 5 -67.54 24.38 37.78
CA SER A 5 -67.53 22.91 37.68
C SER A 5 -67.01 22.53 36.29
N LEU A 6 -65.84 21.87 36.22
CA LEU A 6 -65.20 21.36 35.00
C LEU A 6 -66.00 20.20 34.39
N PRO A 7 -65.87 19.97 33.07
CA PRO A 7 -65.88 18.62 32.52
C PRO A 7 -64.52 18.21 31.95
N LEU A 8 -64.04 17.08 32.48
CA LEU A 8 -62.91 16.28 32.07
C LEU A 8 -63.14 15.74 30.64
N ARG A 9 -62.28 16.06 29.67
CA ARG A 9 -62.28 15.41 28.36
C ARG A 9 -61.28 14.26 28.36
N ALA A 10 -61.80 13.05 28.40
CA ALA A 10 -61.04 11.81 28.19
C ALA A 10 -60.49 11.78 26.76
N ALA A 11 -59.18 11.67 26.62
CA ALA A 11 -58.52 11.36 25.35
C ALA A 11 -58.39 9.83 25.24
N ALA A 12 -59.01 9.25 24.22
CA ALA A 12 -58.84 7.85 23.87
C ALA A 12 -57.50 7.66 23.14
N VAL A 13 -56.65 6.77 23.64
CA VAL A 13 -55.39 6.36 23.01
C VAL A 13 -55.67 5.15 22.12
N PRO A 14 -55.30 5.15 20.82
CA PRO A 14 -55.37 3.95 20.01
C PRO A 14 -54.17 3.05 20.33
N ALA A 15 -54.44 1.81 20.75
CA ALA A 15 -53.43 0.77 20.89
C ALA A 15 -53.02 0.24 19.50
N ALA A 16 -51.84 0.64 19.03
CA ALA A 16 -51.23 0.04 17.84
C ALA A 16 -50.61 -1.31 18.23
N ALA A 17 -51.18 -2.40 17.72
CA ALA A 17 -50.63 -3.74 17.84
C ALA A 17 -49.40 -3.89 16.93
N ALA A 18 -48.20 -3.92 17.51
CA ALA A 18 -46.97 -4.21 16.80
C ALA A 18 -46.81 -5.73 16.63
N LEU A 19 -46.94 -6.22 15.39
CA LEU A 19 -46.54 -7.57 14.99
C LEU A 19 -45.02 -7.68 15.02
N LEU A 20 -44.49 -8.38 16.03
CA LEU A 20 -43.08 -8.77 16.09
C LEU A 20 -42.86 -9.96 15.15
N LEU A 21 -42.24 -9.71 13.99
CA LEU A 21 -41.63 -10.75 13.17
C LEU A 21 -40.32 -11.18 13.84
N ALA A 22 -40.36 -12.29 14.58
CA ALA A 22 -39.16 -12.94 15.07
C ALA A 22 -38.44 -13.61 13.89
N GLY A 23 -37.40 -12.97 13.38
CA GLY A 23 -36.46 -13.59 12.45
C GLY A 23 -35.70 -14.72 13.15
N ALA A 24 -35.82 -15.95 12.66
CA ALA A 24 -34.98 -17.05 13.12
C ALA A 24 -33.56 -16.81 12.60
N ALA A 25 -32.64 -16.43 13.49
CA ALA A 25 -31.22 -16.42 13.19
C ALA A 25 -30.75 -17.87 13.03
N VAL A 26 -30.34 -18.22 11.81
CA VAL A 26 -29.66 -19.48 11.53
C VAL A 26 -28.23 -19.32 12.07
N PRO A 27 -27.73 -20.18 12.97
CA PRO A 27 -26.34 -20.08 13.38
C PRO A 27 -25.48 -20.51 12.18
N ALA A 28 -24.65 -19.59 11.68
CA ALA A 28 -23.57 -19.96 10.80
C ALA A 28 -22.58 -20.81 11.61
N ALA A 29 -22.49 -22.11 11.29
CA ALA A 29 -21.47 -22.97 11.85
C ALA A 29 -20.10 -22.48 11.33
N ALA A 30 -19.38 -21.74 12.18
CA ALA A 30 -17.99 -21.41 11.93
C ALA A 30 -17.19 -22.72 11.90
N THR A 31 -16.64 -23.06 10.74
CA THR A 31 -15.57 -24.04 10.62
C THR A 31 -14.41 -23.57 11.49
N GLY A 32 -14.14 -24.31 12.57
CA GLY A 32 -13.39 -23.84 13.73
C GLY A 32 -11.91 -23.58 13.47
N GLY A 33 -11.56 -22.30 13.39
CA GLY A 33 -10.28 -21.75 13.84
C GLY A 33 -10.56 -20.82 15.02
N THR A 34 -9.68 -20.81 16.03
CA THR A 34 -9.77 -19.79 17.09
C THR A 34 -9.28 -18.47 16.51
N HIS A 35 -10.18 -17.48 16.44
CA HIS A 35 -9.84 -16.14 15.95
C HIS A 35 -9.63 -15.17 17.11
N HIS A 36 -8.57 -14.38 17.05
CA HIS A 36 -8.24 -13.37 18.06
C HIS A 36 -8.16 -11.98 17.44
N THR A 37 -8.39 -10.95 18.27
CA THR A 37 -8.23 -9.54 17.87
C THR A 37 -7.06 -8.95 18.65
N GLU A 38 -6.07 -8.44 17.94
CA GLU A 38 -4.79 -8.04 18.49
C GLU A 38 -4.49 -6.58 18.15
N GLU A 39 -4.15 -5.80 19.16
CA GLU A 39 -3.71 -4.41 18.99
C GLU A 39 -2.20 -4.31 18.83
N ILE A 40 -1.76 -3.21 18.25
CA ILE A 40 -0.33 -2.91 18.06
C ILE A 40 0.36 -2.50 19.36
N ARG A 41 1.59 -2.99 19.57
CA ARG A 41 2.43 -2.69 20.73
C ARG A 41 3.43 -1.57 20.44
N GLN A 42 2.97 -0.49 19.85
CA GLN A 42 3.79 0.66 19.50
C GLN A 42 3.16 1.91 20.09
N ASP A 43 4.00 2.86 20.52
CA ASP A 43 3.54 4.18 20.89
C ASP A 43 3.14 4.92 19.60
N LEU A 44 1.85 5.27 19.49
CA LEU A 44 1.27 5.95 18.34
C LEU A 44 0.82 7.37 18.72
N PRO A 45 0.78 8.33 17.78
CA PRO A 45 1.11 8.18 16.36
C PRO A 45 2.61 8.07 16.08
N VAL A 46 2.98 7.46 14.95
CA VAL A 46 4.39 7.38 14.49
C VAL A 46 4.48 7.53 12.99
N THR A 47 5.50 8.26 12.49
CA THR A 47 5.78 8.32 11.05
C THR A 47 6.69 7.18 10.62
N ALA A 48 6.76 6.91 9.31
CA ALA A 48 7.72 5.94 8.80
C ALA A 48 9.16 6.38 9.10
N GLU A 49 9.45 7.68 9.10
CA GLU A 49 10.80 8.19 9.34
C GLU A 49 11.23 7.94 10.79
N ASP A 50 10.34 8.23 11.74
CA ASP A 50 10.63 8.07 13.17
C ASP A 50 10.83 6.61 13.59
N PHE A 51 10.29 5.64 12.82
CA PHE A 51 10.41 4.21 13.09
C PHE A 51 11.30 3.46 12.09
N ARG A 52 12.11 4.17 11.29
CA ARG A 52 12.97 3.57 10.27
C ARG A 52 13.90 2.53 10.90
N HIS A 53 13.82 1.28 10.43
CA HIS A 53 14.66 0.20 10.93
C HIS A 53 14.91 -0.87 9.85
N GLY A 54 16.06 -1.55 9.90
CA GLY A 54 16.34 -2.70 9.04
C GLY A 54 16.38 -2.41 7.52
N ASP A 55 16.39 -3.48 6.74
CA ASP A 55 16.37 -3.42 5.27
C ASP A 55 14.96 -3.23 4.74
N CYS A 56 14.83 -2.36 3.75
CA CYS A 56 13.55 -2.11 3.12
C CYS A 56 13.23 -3.12 2.03
N PRO A 57 12.11 -3.86 2.14
CA PRO A 57 11.62 -4.65 1.01
C PRO A 57 11.20 -3.71 -0.13
N THR A 58 10.80 -4.27 -1.28
CA THR A 58 10.30 -3.48 -2.40
C THR A 58 9.03 -2.72 -2.02
N VAL A 59 9.19 -1.45 -1.66
CA VAL A 59 8.10 -0.49 -1.46
C VAL A 59 7.86 0.24 -2.78
N PRO A 60 6.59 0.49 -3.18
CA PRO A 60 6.30 1.32 -4.34
C PRO A 60 7.03 2.66 -4.28
N ALA A 61 7.54 3.12 -5.42
CA ALA A 61 8.29 4.38 -5.49
C ALA A 61 7.46 5.55 -4.94
N GLY A 62 8.07 6.37 -4.09
CA GLY A 62 7.41 7.53 -3.49
C GLY A 62 6.36 7.19 -2.42
N LYS A 63 6.39 5.99 -1.84
CA LYS A 63 5.53 5.59 -0.71
C LYS A 63 6.35 5.23 0.51
N ASP A 64 5.72 5.40 1.67
CA ASP A 64 6.20 4.83 2.92
C ASP A 64 5.74 3.37 2.98
N GLY A 65 6.63 2.47 3.42
CA GLY A 65 6.37 1.06 3.65
C GLY A 65 6.32 0.73 5.14
N TRP A 66 5.42 -0.18 5.51
CA TRP A 66 5.18 -0.57 6.89
C TRP A 66 5.15 -2.09 6.97
N HIS A 67 5.91 -2.67 7.91
CA HIS A 67 5.99 -4.11 8.08
C HIS A 67 5.56 -4.52 9.49
N PHE A 68 4.50 -5.33 9.55
CA PHE A 68 3.92 -5.85 10.78
C PHE A 68 4.18 -7.34 10.92
N VAL A 69 4.46 -7.78 12.15
CA VAL A 69 4.80 -9.18 12.45
C VAL A 69 4.09 -9.66 13.71
N LEU A 70 3.50 -10.86 13.63
CA LEU A 70 3.00 -11.57 14.80
C LEU A 70 4.11 -12.32 15.55
N PRO A 71 4.13 -12.29 16.90
CA PRO A 71 5.06 -13.09 17.70
C PRO A 71 4.71 -14.59 17.62
N GLY A 72 5.66 -15.45 17.99
CA GLY A 72 5.48 -16.92 17.94
C GLY A 72 5.42 -17.48 16.52
N ASN A 73 5.28 -18.80 16.33
CA ASN A 73 5.32 -19.44 14.99
C ASN A 73 4.05 -20.19 14.60
N ALA A 74 3.02 -20.12 15.45
CA ALA A 74 1.78 -20.90 15.30
C ALA A 74 0.54 -20.03 15.06
N THR A 75 0.74 -18.74 14.76
CA THR A 75 -0.33 -17.75 14.61
C THR A 75 -0.09 -16.96 13.34
N VAL A 76 -1.12 -16.80 12.52
CA VAL A 76 -1.06 -16.06 11.25
C VAL A 76 -2.10 -14.95 11.22
N PHE A 77 -1.88 -13.94 10.38
CA PHE A 77 -2.88 -12.93 10.09
C PHE A 77 -3.99 -13.52 9.23
N THR A 78 -5.23 -13.12 9.52
CA THR A 78 -6.39 -13.32 8.64
C THR A 78 -6.93 -11.98 8.14
N GLU A 79 -6.71 -10.90 8.89
CA GLU A 79 -6.98 -9.52 8.49
C GLU A 79 -6.06 -8.59 9.27
N LEU A 80 -5.61 -7.49 8.67
CA LEU A 80 -4.99 -6.39 9.37
C LEU A 80 -5.65 -5.09 8.93
N THR A 81 -6.25 -4.35 9.87
CA THR A 81 -6.79 -3.02 9.65
C THR A 81 -5.81 -1.99 10.20
N VAL A 82 -5.25 -1.15 9.33
CA VAL A 82 -4.36 -0.04 9.70
C VAL A 82 -5.04 1.28 9.41
N THR A 83 -4.79 2.29 10.23
CA THR A 83 -5.26 3.66 9.97
C THR A 83 -4.08 4.61 9.90
N PHE A 84 -4.04 5.43 8.86
CA PHE A 84 -3.04 6.48 8.65
C PHE A 84 -3.64 7.89 8.70
N ALA A 85 -2.87 8.86 9.17
CA ALA A 85 -3.22 10.27 9.16
C ALA A 85 -2.10 11.10 8.50
N PRO A 86 -2.36 11.76 7.36
CA PRO A 86 -3.50 11.54 6.46
C PRO A 86 -3.45 10.15 5.80
N GLY A 87 -4.58 9.65 5.31
CA GLY A 87 -4.63 8.39 4.54
C GLY A 87 -5.83 7.51 4.84
N GLY A 88 -6.41 7.62 6.03
CA GLY A 88 -7.58 6.86 6.44
C GLY A 88 -7.29 5.38 6.72
N GLU A 89 -8.35 4.59 6.76
CA GLU A 89 -8.29 3.16 7.06
C GLU A 89 -7.94 2.33 5.81
N GLN A 90 -7.07 1.34 5.99
CA GLN A 90 -6.74 0.32 4.99
C GLN A 90 -6.92 -1.07 5.60
N VAL A 91 -7.55 -1.98 4.85
CA VAL A 91 -7.72 -3.38 5.22
C VAL A 91 -6.79 -4.24 4.36
N VAL A 92 -5.84 -4.90 5.01
CA VAL A 92 -4.87 -5.82 4.41
C VAL A 92 -5.38 -7.26 4.58
N THR A 93 -5.50 -7.98 3.47
CA THR A 93 -5.94 -9.38 3.43
C THR A 93 -4.94 -10.31 2.73
N ALA A 94 -3.75 -9.79 2.40
CA ALA A 94 -2.66 -10.54 1.79
C ALA A 94 -1.43 -10.50 2.71
N PHE A 95 -0.90 -11.68 3.03
CA PHE A 95 0.14 -11.84 4.04
C PHE A 95 1.31 -12.69 3.55
N GLY A 96 2.49 -12.42 4.08
CA GLY A 96 3.75 -12.94 3.58
C GLY A 96 4.18 -12.28 2.27
N PRO A 97 5.28 -12.77 1.67
CA PRO A 97 6.29 -13.69 2.25
C PRO A 97 7.01 -13.07 3.48
N PRO A 98 7.75 -13.84 4.30
CA PRO A 98 8.06 -15.28 4.20
C PRO A 98 6.95 -16.20 4.72
N THR A 99 6.05 -15.71 5.58
CA THR A 99 4.95 -16.51 6.15
C THR A 99 3.72 -15.63 6.36
N GLY A 100 2.56 -16.24 6.61
CA GLY A 100 1.32 -15.51 6.94
C GLY A 100 1.37 -14.69 8.23
N LYS A 101 2.49 -14.67 8.96
CA LYS A 101 2.71 -13.79 10.10
C LYS A 101 3.25 -12.42 9.75
N HIS A 102 3.50 -12.16 8.47
CA HIS A 102 4.04 -10.90 7.96
C HIS A 102 2.94 -10.18 7.20
N ALA A 103 2.72 -8.91 7.53
CA ALA A 103 1.78 -8.07 6.82
C ALA A 103 2.48 -6.77 6.41
N TYR A 104 2.10 -6.26 5.25
CA TYR A 104 2.69 -5.07 4.67
C TYR A 104 1.60 -4.06 4.35
N ALA A 105 1.85 -2.79 4.66
CA ALA A 105 1.00 -1.68 4.28
C ALA A 105 1.85 -0.56 3.65
N VAL A 106 1.19 0.35 2.95
CA VAL A 106 1.82 1.51 2.33
C VAL A 106 1.04 2.77 2.64
N SER A 107 1.72 3.91 2.76
CA SER A 107 1.07 5.21 2.94
C SER A 107 1.72 6.27 2.06
N GLU A 108 1.08 7.45 1.98
CA GLU A 108 1.75 8.64 1.46
C GLU A 108 2.95 9.00 2.34
N PRO A 109 4.00 9.62 1.77
CA PRO A 109 5.16 10.08 2.53
C PRO A 109 4.77 10.98 3.71
N GLY A 110 5.29 10.66 4.89
CA GLY A 110 5.08 11.44 6.12
C GLY A 110 3.72 11.22 6.78
N ALA A 111 2.94 10.25 6.33
CA ALA A 111 1.72 9.86 7.03
C ALA A 111 2.05 9.19 8.38
N GLU A 112 1.25 9.48 9.38
CA GLU A 112 1.35 8.89 10.70
C GLU A 112 0.50 7.61 10.76
N LEU A 113 1.07 6.50 11.23
CA LEU A 113 0.30 5.35 11.67
C LEU A 113 -0.39 5.71 13.00
N VAL A 114 -1.72 5.66 13.02
CA VAL A 114 -2.51 6.02 14.21
C VAL A 114 -3.19 4.83 14.88
N SER A 115 -3.41 3.73 14.15
CA SER A 115 -3.87 2.46 14.72
C SER A 115 -3.51 1.29 13.82
N ALA A 116 -3.36 0.11 14.43
CA ALA A 116 -3.30 -1.15 13.72
C ALA A 116 -3.96 -2.24 14.58
N VAL A 117 -4.95 -2.93 14.00
CA VAL A 117 -5.72 -3.99 14.64
C VAL A 117 -5.74 -5.21 13.74
N ALA A 118 -5.27 -6.34 14.24
CA ALA A 118 -5.26 -7.59 13.48
C ALA A 118 -6.35 -8.55 13.94
N ARG A 119 -6.90 -9.28 12.97
CA ARG A 119 -7.52 -10.58 13.22
C ARG A 119 -6.51 -11.66 12.91
N THR A 120 -6.42 -12.63 13.80
CA THR A 120 -5.45 -13.71 13.70
C THR A 120 -6.13 -15.07 13.82
N GLU A 121 -5.44 -16.11 13.38
CA GLU A 121 -5.83 -17.50 13.57
C GLU A 121 -4.63 -18.30 14.07
N GLY A 122 -4.86 -19.19 15.04
CA GLY A 122 -3.86 -20.09 15.58
C GLY A 122 -3.69 -19.95 17.09
N ALA A 123 -2.45 -19.92 17.57
CA ALA A 123 -2.17 -19.74 18.99
C ALA A 123 -2.50 -18.31 19.45
N ASP A 124 -2.86 -18.16 20.73
CA ASP A 124 -3.03 -16.84 21.35
C ASP A 124 -1.73 -16.04 21.26
N VAL A 125 -1.81 -14.86 20.67
CA VAL A 125 -0.82 -13.79 20.83
C VAL A 125 -1.48 -12.66 21.63
N SER A 126 -0.72 -11.66 22.04
CA SER A 126 -1.27 -10.55 22.85
C SER A 126 -1.13 -9.19 22.17
N TYR A 127 -0.48 -9.16 21.00
CA TYR A 127 -0.22 -7.94 20.25
C TYR A 127 0.34 -8.23 18.85
N VAL A 128 0.24 -7.21 17.99
CA VAL A 128 0.95 -7.08 16.73
C VAL A 128 2.20 -6.23 16.93
N ASN A 129 3.33 -6.58 16.30
CA ASN A 129 4.51 -5.70 16.27
C ASN A 129 4.60 -4.96 14.95
N LEU A 130 4.86 -3.66 15.00
CA LEU A 130 5.58 -2.98 13.93
C LEU A 130 7.06 -3.40 13.99
N SER A 131 7.53 -4.08 12.96
CA SER A 131 8.90 -4.59 12.86
C SER A 131 9.86 -3.51 12.36
N HIS A 132 9.48 -2.87 11.26
CA HIS A 132 10.21 -1.75 10.69
C HIS A 132 9.36 -0.96 9.70
N THR A 133 9.82 0.24 9.38
CA THR A 133 9.26 1.11 8.35
C THR A 133 10.31 1.54 7.34
N CYS A 134 9.80 1.95 6.18
CA CYS A 134 10.57 2.31 5.01
C CYS A 134 10.06 3.62 4.45
N PRO A 135 10.61 4.76 4.92
CA PRO A 135 10.20 6.05 4.41
C PRO A 135 10.47 6.16 2.92
N ALA A 136 9.57 6.83 2.22
CA ALA A 136 9.75 7.17 0.82
C ALA A 136 11.08 7.91 0.65
N ALA A 137 11.88 7.47 -0.33
CA ALA A 137 13.03 8.24 -0.75
C ALA A 137 12.53 9.57 -1.33
N THR A 138 12.58 10.63 -0.53
CA THR A 138 12.41 11.99 -1.03
C THR A 138 13.56 12.28 -1.99
N GLY A 139 13.30 12.93 -3.12
CA GLY A 139 14.33 13.32 -4.10
C GLY A 139 15.37 14.34 -3.60
N GLY A 140 15.61 14.42 -2.30
CA GLY A 140 16.80 14.99 -1.67
C GLY A 140 17.40 13.89 -0.81
N GLY A 141 18.61 13.47 -1.15
CA GLY A 141 19.37 12.56 -0.31
C GLY A 141 19.61 13.23 1.04
N ASP A 142 19.34 12.51 2.11
CA ASP A 142 19.97 12.79 3.38
C ASP A 142 20.45 11.47 3.98
N GLU A 143 21.64 11.56 4.52
CA GLU A 143 22.58 10.50 4.74
C GLU A 143 22.22 9.73 6.00
N ASN A 144 22.34 8.41 5.95
CA ASN A 144 22.27 7.55 7.12
C ASN A 144 23.34 7.99 8.15
N PRO A 145 23.00 8.43 9.39
CA PRO A 145 23.99 8.74 10.41
C PRO A 145 24.42 7.44 11.08
N GLY A 146 25.13 6.60 10.32
CA GLY A 146 25.40 5.22 10.72
C GLY A 146 26.81 4.69 10.41
N GLU A 147 27.68 5.41 9.70
CA GLU A 147 29.03 4.91 9.40
C GLU A 147 30.10 6.02 9.48
N GLU A 148 31.11 5.82 10.34
CA GLU A 148 32.33 6.63 10.42
C GLU A 148 33.09 6.65 9.09
N PRO A 149 33.86 7.72 8.77
CA PRO A 149 34.50 7.89 7.46
C PRO A 149 35.72 6.98 7.32
N GLY A 150 35.51 5.80 6.75
CA GLY A 150 36.56 4.96 6.19
C GLY A 150 37.15 5.62 4.95
N GLY A 151 38.28 6.33 5.11
CA GLY A 151 38.94 7.06 4.05
C GLY A 151 39.22 6.22 2.80
N GLN A 152 38.60 6.63 1.69
CA GLN A 152 39.08 6.31 0.34
C GLN A 152 39.65 7.58 -0.27
N ARG A 153 40.93 7.50 -0.65
CA ARG A 153 41.69 8.59 -1.29
C ARG A 153 40.98 9.02 -2.58
N PRO A 154 40.94 10.32 -2.91
CA PRO A 154 40.49 10.76 -4.23
C PRO A 154 41.41 10.16 -5.30
N GLY A 155 40.82 9.46 -6.27
CA GLY A 155 41.51 9.14 -7.51
C GLY A 155 41.82 10.45 -8.24
N GLU A 156 43.08 10.66 -8.57
CA GLU A 156 43.53 11.78 -9.40
C GLU A 156 42.91 11.65 -10.80
N GLU A 157 41.84 12.42 -11.07
CA GLU A 157 41.41 12.68 -12.44
C GLU A 157 42.39 13.67 -13.07
N LYS A 158 43.17 13.18 -14.03
CA LYS A 158 44.05 13.98 -14.87
C LYS A 158 43.18 14.83 -15.83
N PRO A 159 43.33 16.17 -15.86
CA PRO A 159 42.59 16.99 -16.82
C PRO A 159 43.04 16.66 -18.25
N GLY A 160 42.08 16.29 -19.11
CA GLY A 160 42.29 16.25 -20.56
C GLY A 160 42.34 17.67 -21.10
N GLU A 161 43.45 18.03 -21.72
CA GLU A 161 43.74 19.33 -22.30
C GLU A 161 42.78 19.65 -23.46
N GLU A 162 42.13 20.82 -23.39
CA GLU A 162 41.39 21.42 -24.50
C GLU A 162 42.37 21.84 -25.62
N GLN A 163 42.11 21.44 -26.86
CA GLN A 163 42.68 22.09 -28.04
C GLN A 163 41.56 22.79 -28.83
N PRO A 164 41.71 24.08 -29.17
CA PRO A 164 40.69 24.86 -29.87
C PRO A 164 40.76 24.63 -31.39
N GLY A 165 39.61 24.34 -32.00
CA GLY A 165 39.44 24.26 -33.45
C GLY A 165 38.70 25.50 -33.97
N GLU A 166 39.36 26.20 -34.89
CA GLU A 166 39.13 27.54 -35.42
C GLU A 166 37.73 27.82 -36.05
N GLU A 167 37.23 29.03 -35.85
CA GLU A 167 36.07 29.63 -36.54
C GLU A 167 36.44 30.17 -37.93
N GLN A 168 35.44 30.24 -38.84
CA GLN A 168 35.14 31.26 -39.89
C GLN A 168 34.66 30.65 -41.24
N PRO A 169 33.92 31.38 -42.14
CA PRO A 169 32.45 31.53 -42.10
C PRO A 169 31.76 31.42 -43.51
N GLY A 170 30.43 31.60 -43.56
CA GLY A 170 29.63 31.88 -44.78
C GLY A 170 28.88 30.64 -45.35
N GLU A 171 27.66 30.71 -45.87
CA GLU A 171 26.93 31.80 -46.54
C GLU A 171 25.42 31.70 -46.29
N GLU A 172 24.75 32.84 -46.39
CA GLU A 172 23.31 33.04 -46.22
C GLU A 172 22.56 33.03 -47.58
N ASN A 173 21.26 32.69 -47.52
CA ASN A 173 20.15 33.03 -48.45
C ASN A 173 19.81 32.08 -49.64
N PRO A 174 18.58 32.13 -50.20
CA PRO A 174 17.29 31.80 -49.57
C PRO A 174 16.30 31.06 -50.51
N GLY A 175 15.24 30.43 -49.96
CA GLY A 175 13.93 30.26 -50.61
C GLY A 175 13.76 29.21 -51.73
N GLY A 176 12.75 28.35 -51.59
CA GLY A 176 12.26 27.48 -52.68
C GLY A 176 11.03 26.69 -52.23
N GLY A 177 9.92 26.85 -52.94
CA GLY A 177 8.58 26.42 -52.54
C GLY A 177 8.18 24.98 -52.90
N ASP A 178 6.98 24.64 -52.40
CA ASP A 178 6.02 23.60 -52.79
C ASP A 178 6.41 22.56 -53.86
N ALA A 179 6.37 21.28 -53.46
CA ALA A 179 5.93 20.19 -54.34
C ALA A 179 5.50 18.98 -53.49
N GLY A 180 4.22 18.61 -53.59
CA GLY A 180 3.66 17.42 -52.97
C GLY A 180 4.26 16.10 -53.47
N GLY A 181 4.16 15.08 -52.64
CA GLY A 181 4.50 13.71 -52.98
C GLY A 181 3.86 12.75 -51.98
N GLN A 182 2.82 12.06 -52.43
CA GLN A 182 2.15 10.96 -51.72
C GLN A 182 3.18 9.84 -51.45
N ASN A 183 3.07 9.17 -50.29
CA ASN A 183 3.64 7.84 -50.16
C ASN A 183 2.64 6.89 -49.46
N PRO A 184 2.55 5.62 -49.89
CA PRO A 184 1.45 4.71 -49.58
C PRO A 184 1.66 3.96 -48.26
N ALA A 185 0.56 3.41 -47.75
CA ALA A 185 0.51 2.51 -46.61
C ALA A 185 1.36 1.25 -46.85
N GLU A 186 2.29 0.98 -45.93
CA GLU A 186 2.99 -0.31 -45.86
C GLU A 186 2.18 -1.27 -44.98
N GLU A 187 1.70 -2.34 -45.60
CA GLU A 187 1.08 -3.48 -44.96
C GLU A 187 2.17 -4.38 -44.36
N ASN A 188 2.10 -4.68 -43.06
CA ASN A 188 2.94 -5.69 -42.42
C ASN A 188 2.32 -7.08 -42.64
N PRO A 189 3.02 -8.06 -43.24
CA PRO A 189 2.61 -9.45 -43.24
C PRO A 189 2.86 -10.08 -41.86
N GLY A 190 1.84 -10.73 -41.30
CA GLY A 190 1.92 -11.45 -40.04
C GLY A 190 2.83 -12.68 -40.11
N GLU A 191 3.68 -12.83 -39.10
CA GLU A 191 4.37 -14.09 -38.80
C GLU A 191 3.49 -14.93 -37.88
N GLU A 192 2.72 -15.85 -38.47
CA GLU A 192 2.06 -16.94 -37.75
C GLU A 192 2.99 -18.16 -37.81
N ASN A 193 3.60 -18.51 -36.67
CA ASN A 193 4.32 -19.79 -36.51
C ASN A 193 3.32 -20.89 -36.14
N PRO A 194 3.19 -21.98 -36.92
CA PRO A 194 2.34 -23.10 -36.56
C PRO A 194 3.09 -24.18 -35.76
N GLY A 195 2.50 -24.58 -34.62
CA GLY A 195 2.26 -25.99 -34.30
C GLY A 195 3.33 -26.79 -33.55
N GLU A 196 2.94 -27.21 -32.35
CA GLU A 196 3.36 -28.42 -31.61
C GLU A 196 3.40 -29.66 -32.57
N GLU A 197 4.16 -30.74 -32.37
CA GLU A 197 4.08 -31.74 -31.28
C GLU A 197 5.34 -32.65 -31.28
N SER A 198 5.74 -33.18 -30.12
CA SER A 198 6.79 -34.20 -29.98
C SER A 198 6.16 -35.57 -29.69
N PRO A 199 6.56 -36.66 -30.38
CA PRO A 199 5.93 -37.96 -30.21
C PRO A 199 6.46 -38.70 -28.98
N GLY A 200 5.56 -39.44 -28.33
CA GLY A 200 5.85 -40.26 -27.16
C GLY A 200 6.89 -41.35 -27.39
N ASP A 201 7.62 -41.66 -26.32
CA ASP A 201 8.44 -42.85 -26.21
C ASP A 201 7.72 -43.86 -25.31
N GLY A 202 7.60 -45.07 -25.82
CA GLY A 202 7.10 -46.23 -25.10
C GLY A 202 8.09 -47.37 -25.30
N THR A 203 8.83 -47.71 -24.25
CA THR A 203 9.01 -49.05 -23.65
C THR A 203 10.06 -48.98 -22.54
#